data_AF-A0A425ARP4-F1
#
_entry.id   AF-A0A425ARP4-F1
#
_cell.length_a   1.000
_cell.length_b   1.000
_cell.length_c   1.000
_cell.angle_alpha   90.00
_cell.angle_beta   90.00
_cell.angle_gamma   90.00
#
_symmetry.space_group_name_H-M   'P 1'
#
loop_
_entity.id
_entity.type
_entity.pdbx_description
1 polymer ?
#
loop_
_entity_poly.entity_id
_entity_poly.type
_entity_poly.pdbx_seq_one_letter_code
_entity_poly.pdbx_strand_id
1 'polypeptide(L)'
;MSRNTLYLWIRLKKQTGSLKHQVTGLNAVKSDRQKPAQYVGQHPDAYLHEIAKHFDCTAATVCYALKQMGITRKKKTTTYKEQDPAKITHYLTQLAEFSDYQRVYLDETGFDRYLFRPYTRSLKGQIVKAQISGKRYSGLTKIRTRRRSRRQYK
;
A
#
# COMPACT_ATOMS: atom_id res chain seq x y z
N MET A 1 38.90 9.60 25.68
CA MET A 1 37.86 10.47 26.28
C MET A 1 38.54 11.65 26.94
N SER A 2 38.19 12.88 26.59
CA SER A 2 38.88 14.06 27.13
C SER A 2 38.37 14.40 28.54
N ARG A 3 39.23 15.03 29.36
CA ARG A 3 38.87 15.49 30.71
C ARG A 3 37.71 16.49 30.67
N ASN A 4 37.66 17.35 29.65
CA ASN A 4 36.61 18.34 29.46
C ASN A 4 35.23 17.68 29.21
N THR A 5 35.20 16.63 28.40
CA THR A 5 33.98 15.86 28.12
C THR A 5 33.38 15.28 29.40
N LEU A 6 34.22 14.81 30.32
CA LEU A 6 33.81 14.24 31.61
C LEU A 6 33.18 15.30 32.53
N TYR A 7 33.76 16.50 32.60
CA TYR A 7 33.17 17.62 33.35
C TYR A 7 31.83 18.09 32.78
N LEU A 8 31.70 18.17 31.46
CA LEU A 8 30.44 18.50 30.79
C LEU A 8 29.33 17.49 31.12
N TRP A 9 29.67 16.20 31.18
CA TRP A 9 28.73 15.15 31.54
C TRP A 9 28.31 15.20 33.01
N ILE A 10 29.25 15.43 33.93
CA ILE A 10 28.93 15.63 35.35
C ILE A 10 28.01 16.85 35.53
N ARG A 11 28.30 17.95 34.83
CA ARG A 11 27.47 19.17 34.86
C ARG A 11 26.07 18.90 34.32
N LEU A 12 25.96 18.22 33.18
CA LEU A 12 24.69 17.87 32.56
C LEU A 12 23.86 16.91 33.44
N LYS A 13 24.48 15.93 34.09
CA LYS A 13 23.81 15.02 35.04
C LYS A 13 23.31 15.78 36.28
N LYS A 14 24.09 16.74 36.80
CA LYS A 14 23.68 17.57 37.94
C LYS A 14 22.49 18.49 37.60
N GLN A 15 22.44 19.03 36.39
CA GLN A 15 21.38 19.95 35.96
C GLN A 15 20.09 19.24 35.52
N THR A 16 20.21 18.19 34.71
CA THR A 16 19.06 17.55 34.06
C THR A 16 18.68 16.21 34.71
N GLY A 17 19.50 15.70 35.64
CA GLY A 17 19.32 14.39 36.27
C GLY A 17 19.57 13.17 35.36
N SER A 18 19.78 13.38 34.06
CA SER A 18 19.89 12.33 33.05
C SER A 18 21.07 12.59 32.11
N LEU A 19 21.81 11.54 31.76
CA LEU A 19 22.89 11.55 30.76
C LEU A 19 22.41 11.12 29.36
N LYS A 20 21.10 11.07 29.12
CA LYS A 20 20.56 10.70 27.81
C LYS A 20 20.97 11.73 26.76
N HIS A 21 21.27 11.24 25.55
CA HIS A 21 21.61 12.08 24.41
C HIS A 21 20.52 13.13 24.15
N GLN A 22 20.90 14.40 24.08
CA GLN A 22 20.00 15.49 23.72
C GLN A 22 20.05 15.71 22.21
N VAL A 23 18.89 15.67 21.55
CA VAL A 23 18.80 15.95 20.12
C VAL A 23 19.06 17.44 19.93
N THR A 24 20.20 17.79 19.35
CA THR A 24 20.50 19.16 18.94
C THR A 24 19.67 19.48 17.69
N GLY A 25 19.09 20.68 17.61
CA GLY A 25 18.05 21.06 16.66
C GLY A 25 18.28 20.59 15.22
N LEU A 26 17.20 20.20 14.55
CA LEU A 26 17.22 19.83 13.13
C LEU A 26 17.23 21.09 12.26
N ASN A 27 17.92 21.02 11.12
CA ASN A 27 17.81 22.06 10.09
C ASN A 27 16.36 22.23 9.63
N ALA A 28 15.97 23.45 9.31
CA ALA A 28 14.65 23.75 8.75
C ALA A 28 14.38 22.88 7.51
N VAL A 29 13.23 22.20 7.50
CA VAL A 29 12.83 21.35 6.37
C VAL A 29 12.35 22.24 5.24
N LYS A 30 13.03 22.21 4.09
CA LYS A 30 12.74 23.06 2.92
C LYS A 30 11.37 22.82 2.24
N SER A 31 10.63 21.77 2.58
CA SER A 31 9.41 21.38 1.85
C SER A 31 8.23 21.10 2.78
N ASP A 32 7.08 21.70 2.44
CA ASP A 32 5.82 21.47 3.15
C ASP A 32 5.34 20.03 2.98
N ARG A 33 5.27 19.31 4.10
CA ARG A 33 4.89 17.89 4.14
C ARG A 33 3.43 17.66 3.77
N GLN A 34 2.57 18.67 3.93
CA GLN A 34 1.12 18.56 3.75
C GLN A 34 0.69 18.70 2.27
N LYS A 35 1.41 19.48 1.46
CA LYS A 35 1.06 19.73 0.05
C LYS A 35 0.99 18.44 -0.78
N PRO A 36 1.96 17.50 -0.70
CA PRO A 36 1.87 16.23 -1.43
C PRO A 36 0.73 15.34 -0.94
N ALA A 37 0.35 15.42 0.34
CA ALA A 37 -0.74 14.62 0.89
C ALA A 37 -2.10 15.08 0.35
N GLN A 38 -2.32 16.39 0.25
CA GLN A 38 -3.52 16.97 -0.37
C GLN A 38 -3.63 16.59 -1.86
N TYR A 39 -2.52 16.68 -2.59
CA TYR A 39 -2.47 16.28 -4.01
C TYR A 39 -2.80 14.79 -4.20
N VAL A 40 -2.30 13.91 -3.34
CA VAL A 40 -2.66 12.49 -3.36
C VAL A 40 -4.15 12.26 -3.10
N GLY A 41 -4.79 13.10 -2.30
CA GLY A 41 -6.25 13.05 -2.10
C GLY A 41 -7.04 13.33 -3.38
N GLN A 42 -6.57 14.27 -4.20
CA GLN A 42 -7.19 14.62 -5.49
C GLN A 42 -6.82 13.61 -6.59
N HIS A 43 -5.58 13.12 -6.57
CA HIS A 43 -5.03 12.19 -7.55
C HIS A 43 -4.47 10.93 -6.87
N PRO A 44 -5.35 10.03 -6.41
CA PRO A 44 -4.92 8.83 -5.68
C PRO A 44 -4.09 7.87 -6.55
N ASP A 45 -4.18 8.01 -7.88
CA ASP A 45 -3.52 7.14 -8.87
C ASP A 45 -2.22 7.71 -9.44
N ALA A 46 -1.80 8.88 -8.97
CA ALA A 46 -0.59 9.53 -9.44
C ALA A 46 0.67 8.73 -9.05
N TYR A 47 1.60 8.61 -9.99
CA TYR A 47 2.94 8.10 -9.71
C TYR A 47 3.79 9.13 -8.99
N LEU A 48 4.80 8.68 -8.25
CA LEU A 48 5.70 9.56 -7.50
C LEU A 48 6.37 10.61 -8.40
N HIS A 49 6.71 10.26 -9.65
CA HIS A 49 7.35 11.17 -10.58
C HIS A 49 6.37 12.23 -11.14
N GLU A 50 5.08 11.91 -11.27
CA GLU A 50 4.03 12.87 -11.68
C GLU A 50 3.83 13.91 -10.57
N ILE A 51 3.75 13.45 -9.32
CA ILE A 51 3.68 14.33 -8.13
C ILE A 51 4.94 15.18 -8.03
N ALA A 52 6.12 14.56 -8.23
CA ALA A 52 7.40 15.26 -8.18
C ALA A 52 7.50 16.37 -9.24
N LYS A 53 7.04 16.09 -10.46
CA LYS A 53 6.96 17.06 -11.56
C LYS A 53 6.01 18.22 -11.25
N HIS A 54 4.90 17.96 -10.55
CA HIS A 54 3.95 19.01 -10.16
C HIS A 54 4.53 19.97 -9.10
N PHE A 55 5.44 19.51 -8.25
CA PHE A 55 6.02 20.31 -7.16
C PHE A 55 7.48 20.72 -7.42
N ASP A 56 8.01 20.51 -8.64
CA ASP A 56 9.41 20.74 -9.00
C ASP A 56 10.41 20.13 -8.00
N CYS A 57 10.10 18.93 -7.53
CA CYS A 57 10.83 18.21 -6.48
C CYS A 57 11.41 16.89 -7.00
N THR A 58 12.34 16.29 -6.27
CA THR A 58 12.78 14.92 -6.55
C THR A 58 11.73 13.90 -6.07
N ALA A 59 11.53 12.80 -6.80
CA ALA A 59 10.60 11.73 -6.39
C ALA A 59 10.92 11.14 -5.00
N ALA A 60 12.19 11.19 -4.58
CA ALA A 60 12.61 10.76 -3.25
C ALA A 60 12.00 11.63 -2.13
N THR A 61 11.98 12.96 -2.29
CA THR A 61 11.44 13.87 -1.26
C THR A 61 9.94 13.63 -1.07
N VAL A 62 9.20 13.44 -2.16
CA VAL A 62 7.79 13.04 -2.15
C VAL A 62 7.59 11.69 -1.45
N CYS A 63 8.44 10.69 -1.76
CA CYS A 63 8.38 9.37 -1.11
C CYS A 63 8.55 9.47 0.40
N TYR A 64 9.55 10.23 0.87
CA TYR A 64 9.77 10.45 2.30
C TYR A 64 8.61 11.21 2.94
N ALA A 65 8.12 12.29 2.32
CA ALA A 65 6.97 13.05 2.83
C ALA A 65 5.72 12.17 3.01
N LEU A 66 5.37 11.36 2.00
CA LEU A 66 4.22 10.46 2.07
C LEU A 66 4.39 9.37 3.13
N LYS A 67 5.60 8.82 3.31
CA LYS A 67 5.90 7.84 4.36
C LYS A 67 5.71 8.41 5.75
N GLN A 68 6.15 9.65 6.00
CA GLN A 68 5.97 10.33 7.28
C GLN A 68 4.47 10.54 7.61
N MET A 69 3.64 10.77 6.59
CA MET A 69 2.19 10.89 6.71
C MET A 69 1.46 9.53 6.77
N GLY A 70 2.18 8.40 6.76
CA GLY A 70 1.58 7.06 6.77
C GLY A 70 0.88 6.66 5.46
N ILE A 71 1.10 7.41 4.37
CA ILE A 71 0.53 7.13 3.05
C ILE A 71 1.42 6.11 2.33
N THR A 72 0.82 5.00 1.92
CA THR A 72 1.51 3.87 1.30
C THR A 72 0.90 3.52 -0.05
N ARG A 73 1.68 2.83 -0.90
CA ARG A 73 1.18 2.28 -2.16
C ARG A 73 0.30 1.07 -1.86
N LYS A 74 -0.95 1.09 -2.33
CA LYS A 74 -1.93 0.01 -2.18
C LYS A 74 -2.30 -0.53 -3.55
N LYS A 75 -2.45 -1.86 -3.64
CA LYS A 75 -3.06 -2.50 -4.80
C LYS A 75 -4.57 -2.30 -4.70
N LYS A 76 -5.19 -1.90 -5.80
CA LYS A 76 -6.64 -1.74 -5.86
C LYS A 76 -7.32 -3.10 -5.96
N THR A 77 -8.43 -3.25 -5.25
CA THR A 77 -9.39 -4.30 -5.51
C THR A 77 -10.43 -3.75 -6.47
N THR A 78 -10.38 -4.19 -7.72
CA THR A 78 -11.28 -3.70 -8.77
C THR A 78 -12.49 -4.59 -8.94
N THR A 79 -13.67 -3.98 -9.04
CA THR A 79 -14.91 -4.62 -9.47
C THR A 79 -15.41 -3.95 -10.74
N TYR A 80 -16.17 -4.67 -11.56
CA TYR A 80 -16.77 -4.09 -12.77
C TYR A 80 -18.05 -3.33 -12.41
N LYS A 81 -18.30 -2.19 -13.05
CA LYS A 81 -19.52 -1.41 -12.86
C LYS A 81 -20.75 -2.14 -13.43
N GLU A 82 -20.53 -2.92 -14.48
CA GLU A 82 -21.52 -3.70 -15.21
C GLU A 82 -21.95 -4.97 -14.45
N GLN A 83 -21.45 -5.17 -13.23
CA GLN A 83 -21.74 -6.33 -12.41
C GLN A 83 -23.15 -6.25 -11.84
N ASP A 84 -23.98 -7.23 -12.16
CA ASP A 84 -25.35 -7.34 -11.67
C ASP A 84 -25.37 -8.02 -10.29
N PRO A 85 -25.80 -7.34 -9.21
CA PRO A 85 -25.81 -7.91 -7.87
C PRO A 85 -26.73 -9.13 -7.75
N ALA A 86 -27.84 -9.19 -8.50
CA ALA A 86 -28.79 -10.29 -8.42
C ALA A 86 -28.18 -11.62 -8.91
N LYS A 87 -27.36 -11.55 -9.96
CA LYS A 87 -26.62 -12.72 -10.47
C LYS A 87 -25.55 -13.18 -9.49
N ILE A 88 -24.89 -12.25 -8.77
CA ILE A 88 -23.91 -12.61 -7.74
C ILE A 88 -24.60 -13.35 -6.61
N THR A 89 -25.70 -12.81 -6.07
CA THR A 89 -26.41 -13.45 -4.95
C THR A 89 -26.91 -14.82 -5.35
N HIS A 90 -27.56 -14.96 -6.50
CA HIS A 90 -28.01 -16.26 -7.02
C HIS A 90 -26.86 -17.27 -7.13
N TYR A 91 -25.70 -16.85 -7.64
CA TYR A 91 -24.54 -17.74 -7.76
C TYR A 91 -23.98 -18.14 -6.38
N LEU A 92 -23.93 -17.21 -5.42
CA LEU A 92 -23.47 -17.49 -4.06
C LEU A 92 -24.44 -18.41 -3.30
N THR A 93 -25.75 -18.28 -3.50
CA THR A 93 -26.73 -19.20 -2.91
C THR A 93 -26.57 -20.61 -3.47
N GLN A 94 -26.41 -20.76 -4.79
CA GLN A 94 -26.13 -22.05 -5.41
C GLN A 94 -24.82 -22.67 -4.88
N LEU A 95 -23.76 -21.88 -4.72
CA LEU A 95 -22.50 -22.39 -4.17
C LEU A 95 -22.60 -22.85 -2.71
N ALA A 96 -23.50 -22.26 -1.93
CA ALA A 96 -23.68 -22.63 -0.53
C ALA A 96 -24.25 -24.05 -0.37
N GLU A 97 -25.06 -24.51 -1.33
CA GLU A 97 -25.62 -25.87 -1.35
C GLU A 97 -24.53 -26.95 -1.47
N PHE A 98 -23.38 -26.62 -2.07
CA PHE A 98 -22.26 -27.55 -2.25
C PHE A 98 -21.18 -27.41 -1.18
N SER A 99 -21.54 -26.98 0.04
CA SER A 99 -20.59 -26.79 1.15
C SER A 99 -19.83 -28.06 1.52
N ASP A 100 -20.47 -29.21 1.35
CA ASP A 100 -20.01 -30.51 1.84
C ASP A 100 -18.95 -31.14 0.92
N TYR A 101 -18.83 -30.64 -0.32
CA TYR A 101 -17.91 -31.17 -1.31
C TYR A 101 -16.49 -30.59 -1.16
N GLN A 102 -15.50 -31.41 -1.53
CA GLN A 102 -14.11 -30.98 -1.55
C GLN A 102 -13.87 -29.93 -2.64
N ARG A 103 -13.48 -28.72 -2.25
CA ARG A 103 -13.16 -27.62 -3.18
C ARG A 103 -11.82 -27.87 -3.90
N VAL A 104 -11.86 -27.91 -5.22
CA VAL A 104 -10.68 -27.91 -6.09
C VAL A 104 -10.72 -26.66 -6.96
N TYR A 105 -9.63 -25.89 -6.97
CA TYR A 105 -9.52 -24.66 -7.77
C TYR A 105 -8.80 -24.96 -9.08
N LEU A 106 -9.48 -24.72 -10.19
CA LEU A 106 -8.88 -24.65 -11.51
C LEU A 106 -8.67 -23.17 -11.81
N ASP A 107 -7.41 -22.73 -11.90
CA ASP A 107 -7.10 -21.38 -12.37
C ASP A 107 -6.58 -21.41 -13.80
N GLU A 108 -7.11 -20.48 -14.58
CA GLU A 108 -6.60 -20.13 -15.89
C GLU A 108 -5.84 -18.81 -15.71
N THR A 109 -4.54 -18.84 -15.96
CA THR A 109 -3.75 -17.61 -15.97
C THR A 109 -3.83 -16.99 -17.37
N GLY A 110 -4.64 -15.94 -17.49
CA GLY A 110 -4.69 -15.08 -18.67
C GLY A 110 -3.72 -13.89 -18.53
N PHE A 111 -3.19 -13.42 -19.65
CA PHE A 111 -2.47 -12.15 -19.70
C PHE A 111 -3.47 -11.01 -19.83
N ASP A 112 -3.58 -10.21 -18.77
CA ASP A 112 -4.46 -9.07 -18.74
C ASP A 112 -3.88 -7.90 -19.55
N ARG A 113 -4.61 -7.41 -20.55
CA ARG A 113 -4.25 -6.22 -21.35
C ARG A 113 -4.83 -4.92 -20.78
N TYR A 114 -5.04 -4.85 -19.46
CA TYR A 114 -5.79 -3.75 -18.85
C TYR A 114 -5.17 -2.38 -19.10
N LEU A 115 -6.03 -1.39 -19.32
CA LEU A 115 -5.66 0.01 -19.56
C LEU A 115 -5.73 0.89 -18.30
N PHE A 116 -5.88 0.30 -17.10
CA PHE A 116 -6.03 1.05 -15.85
C PHE A 116 -4.84 0.87 -14.90
N ARG A 117 -4.64 1.85 -14.01
CA ARG A 117 -3.56 1.83 -13.01
C ARG A 117 -3.93 0.92 -11.84
N PRO A 118 -3.19 -0.18 -11.58
CA PRO A 118 -3.58 -1.17 -10.57
C PRO A 118 -3.22 -0.75 -9.14
N TYR A 119 -2.49 0.34 -8.97
CA TYR A 119 -2.06 0.85 -7.68
C TYR A 119 -2.51 2.29 -7.46
N THR A 120 -2.65 2.60 -6.19
CA THR A 120 -3.09 3.89 -5.68
C THR A 120 -2.36 4.20 -4.37
N ARG A 121 -2.43 5.42 -3.88
CA ARG A 121 -1.86 5.86 -2.62
C ARG A 121 -2.97 6.07 -1.58
N SER A 122 -2.83 5.42 -0.44
CA SER A 122 -3.81 5.49 0.66
C SER A 122 -3.12 5.23 2.01
N LEU A 123 -3.80 5.55 3.10
CA LEU A 123 -3.28 5.35 4.45
C LEU A 123 -2.92 3.87 4.70
N LYS A 124 -1.88 3.65 5.50
CA LYS A 124 -1.43 2.30 5.84
C LYS A 124 -2.55 1.54 6.55
N GLY A 125 -2.97 0.42 5.95
CA GLY A 125 -3.99 -0.48 6.51
C GLY A 125 -5.33 -0.38 5.80
N GLN A 126 -5.56 0.68 5.02
CA GLN A 126 -6.79 0.83 4.25
C GLN A 126 -6.76 -0.02 2.96
N ILE A 127 -7.88 -0.68 2.69
CA ILE A 127 -8.15 -1.38 1.44
C ILE A 127 -8.80 -0.39 0.49
N VAL A 128 -8.25 -0.26 -0.72
CA VAL A 128 -8.85 0.61 -1.75
C VAL A 128 -9.63 -0.25 -2.73
N LYS A 129 -10.96 -0.07 -2.71
CA LYS A 129 -11.86 -0.65 -3.70
C LYS A 129 -12.10 0.38 -4.81
N ALA A 130 -12.08 -0.08 -6.05
CA ALA A 130 -12.35 0.78 -7.21
C ALA A 130 -13.29 0.07 -8.17
N GLN A 131 -14.18 0.82 -8.80
CA GLN A 131 -15.06 0.29 -9.85
C GLN A 131 -14.51 0.69 -11.22
N ILE A 132 -14.19 -0.30 -12.03
CA ILE A 132 -13.74 -0.12 -13.42
C ILE A 132 -14.89 -0.38 -14.38
N SER A 133 -14.94 0.37 -15.47
CA SER A 133 -15.83 0.09 -16.59
C SER A 133 -15.13 -0.82 -17.59
N GLY A 134 -15.91 -1.59 -18.33
CA GLY A 134 -15.45 -2.48 -19.39
C GLY A 134 -15.86 -3.93 -19.17
N LYS A 135 -15.53 -4.76 -20.15
CA LYS A 135 -15.74 -6.21 -20.08
C LYS A 135 -14.39 -6.90 -20.01
N ARG A 136 -14.37 -8.10 -19.47
CA ARG A 136 -13.17 -8.94 -19.48
C ARG A 136 -12.88 -9.33 -20.93
N TYR A 137 -11.73 -8.89 -21.45
CA TYR A 137 -11.29 -9.24 -22.80
C TYR A 137 -10.97 -10.74 -22.88
N SER A 138 -11.29 -11.39 -24.00
CA SER A 138 -10.88 -12.77 -24.27
C SER A 138 -9.35 -12.85 -24.28
N GLY A 139 -8.77 -13.57 -23.32
CA GLY A 139 -7.33 -13.76 -23.20
C GLY A 139 -6.85 -15.02 -23.93
N LEU A 140 -5.52 -15.12 -24.11
CA LEU A 140 -4.84 -16.39 -24.37
C LEU A 140 -4.59 -17.11 -23.03
N THR A 141 -4.90 -18.40 -22.98
CA THR A 141 -4.98 -19.16 -21.74
C THR A 141 -3.79 -20.09 -21.56
N LYS A 142 -3.17 -20.11 -20.36
CA LYS A 142 -2.26 -21.18 -19.93
C LYS A 142 -2.85 -21.90 -18.72
N ILE A 143 -3.07 -23.21 -18.86
CA ILE A 143 -3.70 -24.05 -17.83
C ILE A 143 -2.61 -24.65 -16.94
N ARG A 144 -2.74 -24.46 -15.61
CA ARG A 144 -1.86 -25.10 -14.61
C ARG A 144 -2.69 -25.77 -13.54
N THR A 145 -2.49 -27.07 -13.34
CA THR A 145 -3.16 -27.82 -12.28
C THR A 145 -2.27 -27.89 -11.04
N ARG A 146 -2.86 -27.72 -9.84
CA ARG A 146 -2.13 -27.85 -8.55
C ARG A 146 -3.01 -28.53 -7.51
N ARG A 147 -2.66 -29.75 -7.10
CA ARG A 147 -3.31 -30.47 -5.99
C ARG A 147 -2.79 -29.96 -4.65
N ARG A 148 -3.70 -29.64 -3.72
CA ARG A 148 -3.36 -29.31 -2.33
C ARG A 148 -3.26 -30.63 -1.55
N SER A 149 -2.06 -31.06 -1.20
CA SER A 149 -1.89 -32.23 -0.32
C SER A 149 -2.25 -31.85 1.13
N ARG A 150 -2.99 -32.71 1.82
CA ARG A 150 -3.20 -32.59 3.27
C ARG A 150 -1.85 -32.87 3.95
N ARG A 151 -1.28 -31.89 4.65
CA ARG A 151 -0.19 -32.15 5.60
C ARG A 151 -0.78 -32.94 6.76
N GLN A 152 -0.49 -34.23 6.79
CA GLN A 152 -0.63 -35.06 7.98
C GLN A 152 0.49 -34.62 8.95
N TYR A 153 0.13 -34.06 10.10
CA TYR A 153 1.08 -33.92 11.21
C TYR A 153 1.11 -35.27 11.93
N LYS A 154 2.31 -35.87 12.03
CA LYS A 154 2.59 -37.04 12.88
C LYS A 154 2.87 -36.57 14.30
#